data_AF-A0A969I6R3-F1
#
_entry.id   AF-A0A969I6R3-F1
#
_cell.length_a   1.000
_cell.length_b   1.000
_cell.length_c   1.000
_cell.angle_alpha   90.00
_cell.angle_beta   90.00
_cell.angle_gamma   90.00
#
_symmetry.space_group_name_H-M   'P 1'
#
loop_
_entity.id
_entity.type
_entity.pdbx_description
1 polymer ?
#
loop_
_entity_poly.entity_id
_entity_poly.type
_entity_poly.pdbx_seq_one_letter_code
_entity_poly.pdbx_strand_id
1 'polypeptide(L)'
;MTSLQNTQVDSEIAFDYSTVDPAAADDLRNAAAYINTRLTLSYQLLVEVGHKLVEMREQYTGVFMSWATSEFRVSYDTVTNWMNTAMRLGDLSDGQAALFQTRALYKLSAPSTPDSARQAAQDLAARGEQVDYKTAFILANAPAAIQ
;
A
#
# COMPACT_ATOMS: atom_id res chain seq x y z
N MET A 1 -21.97 1.21 -34.17
CA MET A 1 -21.27 -0.06 -34.42
C MET A 1 -19.81 0.29 -34.70
N THR A 2 -18.99 0.32 -33.64
CA THR A 2 -17.97 -0.72 -33.31
C THR A 2 -16.68 -0.35 -34.04
N SER A 3 -15.51 -0.10 -33.43
CA SER A 3 -14.99 -0.32 -32.09
C SER A 3 -13.80 0.63 -31.90
N LEU A 4 -13.64 1.25 -30.73
CA LEU A 4 -12.40 1.94 -30.37
C LEU A 4 -11.35 0.87 -30.02
N GLN A 5 -10.26 0.84 -30.78
CA GLN A 5 -9.07 0.06 -30.46
C GLN A 5 -8.42 0.66 -29.21
N ASN A 6 -8.65 0.00 -28.06
CA ASN A 6 -7.91 0.24 -26.85
C ASN A 6 -6.65 -0.63 -26.90
N THR A 7 -5.51 -0.04 -27.25
CA THR A 7 -4.23 -0.75 -27.38
C THR A 7 -3.29 -0.34 -26.27
N GLN A 8 -3.06 -1.30 -25.37
CA GLN A 8 -1.85 -1.57 -24.61
C GLN A 8 -1.37 -0.55 -23.58
N VAL A 9 -1.74 -0.80 -22.32
CA VAL A 9 -0.84 -0.61 -21.18
C VAL A 9 -1.08 -1.78 -20.21
N ASP A 10 -0.35 -2.88 -20.38
CA ASP A 10 -0.25 -3.98 -19.40
C ASP A 10 0.75 -5.02 -19.93
N SER A 11 2.04 -4.98 -19.52
CA SER A 11 2.95 -6.15 -19.64
C SER A 11 4.37 -5.96 -19.06
N GLU A 12 4.51 -5.51 -17.82
CA GLU A 12 5.72 -5.78 -17.00
C GLU A 12 5.19 -5.97 -15.56
N ILE A 13 4.98 -7.14 -14.95
CA ILE A 13 5.49 -8.50 -15.08
C ILE A 13 4.35 -9.42 -14.60
N ALA A 14 3.44 -9.84 -15.50
CA ALA A 14 2.47 -10.88 -15.12
C ALA A 14 3.17 -12.25 -15.17
N PHE A 15 2.98 -13.09 -14.16
CA PHE A 15 3.51 -14.46 -14.20
C PHE A 15 2.86 -15.22 -15.36
N ASP A 16 3.68 -15.76 -16.27
CA ASP A 16 3.20 -16.56 -17.38
C ASP A 16 2.85 -17.98 -16.91
N TYR A 17 1.56 -18.19 -16.63
CA TYR A 17 1.02 -19.48 -16.20
C TYR A 17 1.13 -20.59 -17.25
N SER A 18 1.44 -20.29 -18.51
CA SER A 18 1.67 -21.32 -19.53
C SER A 18 3.00 -22.05 -19.35
N THR A 19 3.88 -21.54 -18.48
CA THR A 19 5.18 -22.15 -18.15
C THR A 19 5.10 -23.35 -17.20
N VAL A 20 3.91 -23.62 -16.64
CA VAL A 20 3.64 -24.76 -15.76
C VAL A 20 2.50 -25.61 -16.33
N ASP A 21 2.33 -26.84 -15.81
CA ASP A 21 1.20 -27.66 -16.22
C ASP A 21 -0.16 -27.06 -15.78
N PRO A 22 -1.27 -27.44 -16.43
CA PRO A 22 -2.58 -26.84 -16.14
C PRO A 22 -3.04 -26.98 -14.68
N ALA A 23 -2.72 -28.09 -14.00
CA ALA A 23 -3.11 -28.27 -12.61
C ALA A 23 -2.31 -27.34 -11.68
N ALA A 24 -1.00 -27.24 -11.91
CA ALA A 24 -0.15 -26.29 -11.19
C ALA A 24 -0.56 -24.83 -11.47
N ALA A 25 -0.96 -24.50 -12.69
CA ALA A 25 -1.45 -23.17 -13.04
C ALA A 25 -2.70 -22.79 -12.23
N ASP A 26 -3.65 -23.72 -12.10
CA ASP A 26 -4.88 -23.50 -11.34
C ASP A 26 -4.60 -23.37 -9.84
N ASP A 27 -3.72 -24.22 -9.29
CA ASP A 27 -3.29 -24.12 -7.89
C ASP A 27 -2.61 -22.78 -7.58
N LEU A 28 -1.71 -22.32 -8.46
CA LEU A 28 -1.02 -21.04 -8.29
C LEU A 28 -1.98 -19.85 -8.39
N ARG A 29 -3.00 -19.89 -9.26
CA ARG A 29 -4.04 -18.85 -9.33
C ARG A 29 -4.86 -18.80 -8.06
N ASN A 30 -5.28 -19.95 -7.54
CA ASN A 30 -6.01 -20.06 -6.29
C ASN A 30 -5.19 -19.53 -5.10
N ALA A 31 -3.91 -19.89 -5.04
CA ALA A 31 -2.98 -19.38 -4.04
C ALA A 31 -2.81 -17.86 -4.13
N ALA A 32 -2.64 -17.31 -5.35
CA ALA A 32 -2.53 -15.87 -5.56
C ALA A 32 -3.80 -15.12 -5.11
N ALA A 33 -4.98 -15.62 -5.46
CA ALA A 33 -6.25 -15.05 -5.02
C ALA A 33 -6.39 -15.08 -3.49
N TYR A 34 -6.01 -16.21 -2.86
CA TYR A 34 -5.99 -16.35 -1.41
C TYR A 34 -5.07 -15.33 -0.74
N ILE A 35 -3.82 -15.22 -1.22
CA ILE A 35 -2.80 -14.31 -0.68
C ILE A 35 -3.24 -12.86 -0.85
N ASN A 36 -3.69 -12.46 -2.03
CA ASN A 36 -4.12 -11.08 -2.31
C ASN A 36 -5.26 -10.65 -1.38
N THR A 37 -6.24 -11.51 -1.15
CA THR A 37 -7.31 -11.25 -0.17
C THR A 37 -6.75 -10.94 1.23
N ARG A 38 -5.70 -11.66 1.65
CA ARG A 38 -5.11 -11.51 3.00
C ARG A 38 -4.23 -10.28 3.09
N LEU A 39 -3.60 -9.88 1.99
CA LEU A 39 -2.88 -8.60 1.91
C LEU A 39 -3.86 -7.43 2.07
N THR A 40 -5.02 -7.47 1.40
CA THR A 40 -6.09 -6.46 1.58
C THR A 40 -6.58 -6.40 3.03
N LEU A 41 -6.92 -7.54 3.63
CA LEU A 41 -7.35 -7.59 5.03
C LEU A 41 -6.26 -7.09 5.99
N SER A 42 -4.99 -7.42 5.72
CA SER A 42 -3.87 -6.96 6.54
C SER A 42 -3.69 -5.45 6.47
N TYR A 43 -3.96 -4.83 5.31
CA TYR A 43 -3.97 -3.39 5.18
C TYR A 43 -5.06 -2.74 6.03
N GLN A 44 -6.30 -3.24 5.96
CA GLN A 44 -7.41 -2.73 6.77
C GLN A 44 -7.09 -2.80 8.27
N LEU A 45 -6.61 -3.95 8.74
CA LEU A 45 -6.18 -4.12 10.13
C LEU A 45 -5.04 -3.16 10.51
N LEU A 46 -4.11 -2.90 9.61
CA LEU A 46 -3.02 -1.94 9.85
C LEU A 46 -3.58 -0.51 9.99
N VAL A 47 -4.55 -0.11 9.15
CA VAL A 47 -5.21 1.19 9.25
C VAL A 47 -5.98 1.32 10.57
N GLU A 48 -6.76 0.31 10.95
CA GLU A 48 -7.48 0.27 12.24
C GLU A 48 -6.53 0.40 13.44
N VAL A 49 -5.45 -0.38 13.45
CA VAL A 49 -4.40 -0.29 14.47
C VAL A 49 -3.78 1.11 14.49
N GLY A 50 -3.47 1.67 13.32
CA GLY A 50 -2.91 3.01 13.20
C GLY A 50 -3.83 4.10 13.74
N HIS A 51 -5.13 4.06 13.44
CA HIS A 51 -6.12 4.99 14.01
C HIS A 51 -6.20 4.86 15.53
N LYS A 52 -6.20 3.62 16.07
CA LYS A 52 -6.21 3.44 17.53
C LYS A 52 -4.94 3.99 18.18
N LEU A 53 -3.79 3.83 17.55
CA LEU A 53 -2.53 4.41 18.02
C LEU A 53 -2.55 5.94 17.99
N VAL A 54 -3.16 6.57 16.97
CA VAL A 54 -3.37 8.01 16.92
C VAL A 54 -4.22 8.48 18.11
N GLU A 55 -5.36 7.82 18.35
CA GLU A 55 -6.26 8.12 19.47
C GLU A 55 -5.52 8.05 20.83
N MET A 56 -4.73 7.00 21.06
CA MET A 56 -3.95 6.86 22.30
C MET A 56 -2.84 7.90 22.41
N ARG A 57 -2.19 8.27 21.30
CA ARG A 57 -1.15 9.31 21.31
C ARG A 57 -1.70 10.66 21.71
N GLU A 58 -2.91 11.01 21.26
CA GLU A 58 -3.57 12.27 21.61
C GLU A 58 -3.90 12.36 23.09
N GLN A 59 -4.30 11.24 23.71
CA GLN A 59 -4.61 11.18 25.14
C GLN A 59 -3.38 11.11 26.03
N TYR A 60 -2.29 10.48 25.57
CA TYR A 60 -1.14 10.12 26.40
C TYR A 60 0.21 10.59 25.83
N THR A 61 0.29 11.84 25.39
CA THR A 61 1.45 12.41 24.66
C THR A 61 2.83 12.19 25.30
N GLY A 62 2.92 12.16 26.64
CA GLY A 62 4.20 12.03 27.36
C GLY A 62 4.71 10.59 27.53
N VAL A 63 3.83 9.59 27.47
CA VAL A 63 4.18 8.17 27.74
C VAL A 63 3.85 7.23 26.59
N PHE A 64 3.14 7.72 25.57
CA PHE A 64 2.61 6.90 24.49
C PHE A 64 3.68 6.05 23.79
N MET A 65 4.81 6.64 23.38
CA MET A 65 5.81 5.88 22.62
C MET A 65 6.51 4.81 23.45
N SER A 66 6.80 5.09 24.73
CA SER A 66 7.40 4.09 25.61
C SER A 66 6.42 2.95 25.91
N TRP A 67 5.15 3.26 26.14
CA TRP A 67 4.08 2.28 26.29
C TRP A 67 3.89 1.42 25.03
N ALA A 68 3.74 2.04 23.86
CA ALA A 68 3.47 1.32 22.62
C ALA A 68 4.63 0.37 22.26
N THR A 69 5.87 0.83 22.40
CA THR A 69 7.05 -0.01 22.10
C THR A 69 7.26 -1.13 23.13
N SER A 70 6.86 -0.95 24.40
CA SER A 70 6.92 -2.01 25.41
C SER A 70 5.85 -3.08 25.21
N GLU A 71 4.61 -2.68 24.92
CA GLU A 71 3.48 -3.61 24.77
C GLU A 71 3.56 -4.45 23.50
N PHE A 72 3.91 -3.82 22.36
CA PHE A 72 3.84 -4.48 21.06
C PHE A 72 5.16 -5.06 20.57
N ARG A 73 6.27 -4.82 21.29
CA ARG A 73 7.63 -5.27 20.93
C ARG A 73 8.06 -4.85 19.52
N VAL A 74 7.64 -3.66 19.11
CA VAL A 74 8.00 -3.06 17.81
C VAL A 74 8.84 -1.80 18.02
N SER A 75 9.52 -1.38 16.95
CA SER A 75 10.31 -0.15 16.96
C SER A 75 9.43 1.11 16.98
N TYR A 76 10.03 2.23 17.36
CA TYR A 76 9.42 3.57 17.25
C TYR A 76 8.96 3.86 15.81
N ASP A 77 9.79 3.48 14.83
CA ASP A 77 9.50 3.68 13.41
C ASP A 77 8.29 2.87 12.97
N THR A 78 8.15 1.64 13.46
CA THR A 78 7.00 0.78 13.15
C THR A 78 5.69 1.41 13.64
N VAL A 79 5.64 1.86 14.90
CA VAL A 79 4.46 2.56 15.46
C VAL A 79 4.13 3.80 14.62
N THR A 80 5.16 4.59 14.31
CA THR A 80 5.03 5.82 13.52
C THR A 80 4.52 5.53 12.11
N ASN A 81 5.02 4.47 11.45
CA ASN A 81 4.59 4.06 10.11
C ASN A 81 3.12 3.64 10.09
N TRP A 82 2.65 2.88 11.09
CA TRP A 82 1.25 2.48 11.19
C TRP A 82 0.33 3.69 11.35
N MET A 83 0.65 4.56 12.31
CA MET A 83 -0.09 5.81 12.52
C MET A 83 -0.13 6.67 11.25
N ASN A 84 1.04 6.89 10.64
CA ASN A 84 1.15 7.71 9.44
C ASN A 84 0.36 7.15 8.26
N THR A 85 0.39 5.82 8.07
CA THR A 85 -0.36 5.14 7.00
C THR A 85 -1.85 5.34 7.21
N ALA A 86 -2.33 5.13 8.44
CA ALA A 86 -3.73 5.31 8.76
C ALA A 86 -4.20 6.78 8.60
N MET A 87 -3.35 7.75 8.94
CA MET A 87 -3.67 9.18 8.82
C MET A 87 -3.65 9.71 7.38
N ARG A 88 -2.80 9.15 6.50
CA ARG A 88 -2.54 9.76 5.18
C ARG A 88 -3.01 8.92 4.00
N LEU A 89 -3.22 7.62 4.22
CA LEU A 89 -3.65 6.68 3.21
C LEU A 89 -4.86 5.87 3.67
N GLY A 90 -5.38 6.07 4.88
CA GLY A 90 -6.45 5.25 5.47
C GLY A 90 -7.74 5.13 4.63
N ASP A 91 -7.97 6.06 3.70
CA ASP A 91 -9.19 6.11 2.86
C ASP A 91 -9.07 5.36 1.52
N LEU A 92 -7.99 4.60 1.30
CA LEU A 92 -7.88 3.72 0.13
C LEU A 92 -9.00 2.66 0.15
N SER A 93 -9.67 2.47 -0.99
CA SER A 93 -10.57 1.34 -1.17
C SER A 93 -9.83 0.00 -1.13
N ASP A 94 -10.52 -1.09 -0.83
CA ASP A 94 -9.96 -2.45 -0.78
C ASP A 94 -9.20 -2.84 -2.06
N GLY A 95 -9.73 -2.46 -3.22
CA GLY A 95 -9.11 -2.69 -4.51
C GLY A 95 -7.83 -1.87 -4.70
N GLN A 96 -7.81 -0.62 -4.26
CA GLN A 96 -6.60 0.21 -4.32
C GLN A 96 -5.55 -0.27 -3.33
N ALA A 97 -5.94 -0.57 -2.09
CA ALA A 97 -5.04 -1.04 -1.04
C ALA A 97 -4.26 -2.29 -1.46
N ALA A 98 -4.92 -3.22 -2.16
CA ALA A 98 -4.29 -4.44 -2.68
C ALA A 98 -3.15 -4.18 -3.67
N LEU A 99 -3.11 -3.00 -4.29
CA LEU A 99 -2.11 -2.61 -5.30
C LEU A 99 -0.84 -2.01 -4.68
N PHE A 100 -0.83 -1.71 -3.38
CA PHE A 100 0.35 -1.16 -2.72
C PHE A 100 1.16 -2.25 -2.01
N GLN A 101 2.47 -2.23 -2.25
CA GLN A 101 3.39 -2.95 -1.36
C GLN A 101 3.49 -2.25 -0.01
N THR A 102 3.65 -2.99 1.08
CA THR A 102 3.76 -2.43 2.44
C THR A 102 4.88 -1.39 2.55
N ARG A 103 6.04 -1.65 1.93
CA ARG A 103 7.16 -0.69 1.94
C ARG A 103 6.84 0.59 1.15
N ALA A 104 6.02 0.49 0.11
CA ALA A 104 5.53 1.64 -0.64
C ALA A 104 4.58 2.49 0.22
N LEU A 105 3.64 1.85 0.94
CA LEU A 105 2.75 2.53 1.90
C LEU A 105 3.55 3.33 2.92
N TYR A 106 4.54 2.73 3.57
CA TYR A 106 5.37 3.42 4.57
C TYR A 106 6.17 4.58 3.97
N LYS A 107 6.69 4.42 2.76
CA LYS A 107 7.38 5.51 2.06
C LYS A 107 6.42 6.66 1.75
N LEU A 108 5.21 6.37 1.26
CA LEU A 108 4.23 7.38 0.85
C LEU A 108 3.54 8.06 2.05
N SER A 109 3.41 7.35 3.17
CA SER A 109 2.83 7.88 4.40
C SER A 109 3.84 8.64 5.26
N ALA A 110 5.14 8.57 4.95
CA ALA A 110 6.15 9.34 5.68
C ALA A 110 5.81 10.85 5.67
N PRO A 111 6.02 11.58 6.79
CA PRO A 111 5.67 13.01 6.87
C PRO A 111 6.43 13.88 5.87
N SER A 112 7.63 13.46 5.46
CA SER A 112 8.45 14.14 4.46
C SER A 112 8.01 13.90 3.03
N THR A 113 7.10 12.96 2.78
CA THR A 113 6.59 12.71 1.44
C THR A 113 5.55 13.78 1.07
N PRO A 114 5.67 14.44 -0.09
CA PRO A 114 4.69 15.44 -0.55
C PRO A 114 3.30 14.86 -0.77
N ASP A 115 2.25 15.69 -0.60
CA ASP A 115 0.87 15.29 -0.90
C ASP A 115 0.68 14.92 -2.37
N SER A 116 1.39 15.61 -3.26
CA SER A 116 1.31 15.36 -4.71
C SER A 116 1.86 13.97 -5.09
N ALA A 117 2.85 13.46 -4.35
CA ALA A 117 3.33 12.09 -4.50
C ALA A 117 2.31 11.05 -4.00
N ARG A 118 1.58 11.36 -2.92
CA ARG A 118 0.47 10.51 -2.44
C ARG A 118 -0.65 10.46 -3.46
N GLN A 119 -1.06 11.61 -3.99
CA GLN A 119 -2.11 11.68 -4.99
C GLN A 119 -1.74 10.91 -6.26
N ALA A 120 -0.53 11.11 -6.79
CA ALA A 120 -0.07 10.37 -7.97
C ALA A 120 -0.07 8.85 -7.74
N ALA A 121 0.28 8.39 -6.55
CA ALA A 121 0.23 6.97 -6.20
C ALA A 121 -1.22 6.44 -6.10
N GLN A 122 -2.14 7.22 -5.54
CA GLN A 122 -3.56 6.89 -5.50
C GLN A 122 -4.17 6.82 -6.91
N ASP A 123 -3.76 7.73 -7.80
CA ASP A 123 -4.20 7.76 -9.19
C ASP A 123 -3.70 6.53 -9.97
N LEU A 124 -2.46 6.10 -9.74
CA LEU A 124 -1.93 4.84 -10.28
C LEU A 124 -2.79 3.65 -9.82
N ALA A 125 -3.04 3.54 -8.52
CA ALA A 125 -3.85 2.46 -7.97
C ALA A 125 -5.31 2.51 -8.46
N ALA A 126 -5.88 3.70 -8.65
CA ALA A 126 -7.22 3.87 -9.21
C ALA A 126 -7.32 3.36 -10.66
N ARG A 127 -6.21 3.33 -11.39
CA ARG A 127 -6.11 2.73 -12.74
C ARG A 127 -5.78 1.24 -12.73
N GLY A 128 -5.62 0.63 -11.56
CA GLY A 128 -5.24 -0.78 -11.43
C GLY A 128 -3.73 -1.03 -11.46
N GLU A 129 -2.90 0.02 -11.47
CA GLU A 129 -1.45 -0.11 -11.53
C GLU A 129 -0.88 -0.41 -10.13
N GLN A 130 0.08 -1.33 -10.06
CA GLN A 130 0.76 -1.65 -8.80
C GLN A 130 1.71 -0.54 -8.37
N VAL A 131 1.72 -0.24 -7.08
CA VAL A 131 2.62 0.73 -6.46
C VAL A 131 3.62 -0.01 -5.58
N ASP A 132 4.77 -0.32 -6.16
CA ASP A 132 5.90 -0.91 -5.46
C ASP A 132 6.79 0.15 -4.77
N TYR A 133 7.80 -0.31 -4.03
CA TYR A 133 8.72 0.60 -3.33
C TYR A 133 9.47 1.53 -4.29
N LYS A 134 9.88 1.05 -5.47
CA LYS A 134 10.64 1.83 -6.44
C LYS A 134 9.77 2.98 -6.98
N THR A 135 8.53 2.70 -7.34
CA THR A 135 7.54 3.66 -7.80
C THR A 135 7.29 4.71 -6.72
N ALA A 136 7.01 4.28 -5.49
CA ALA A 136 6.84 5.19 -4.36
C ALA A 136 8.07 6.07 -4.10
N PHE A 137 9.29 5.52 -4.24
CA PHE A 137 10.52 6.29 -4.10
C PHE A 137 10.64 7.35 -5.20
N ILE A 138 10.36 7.01 -6.45
CA ILE A 138 10.42 7.97 -7.56
C ILE A 138 9.42 9.10 -7.33
N LEU A 139 8.16 8.77 -7.04
CA LEU A 139 7.11 9.77 -6.80
C LEU A 139 7.47 10.70 -5.65
N ALA A 140 7.97 10.17 -4.53
CA ALA A 140 8.33 10.96 -3.35
C ALA A 140 9.51 11.91 -3.56
N ASN A 141 10.34 11.69 -4.59
CA ASN A 141 11.51 12.51 -4.89
C ASN A 141 11.39 13.25 -6.24
N ALA A 142 10.25 13.17 -6.92
CA ALA A 142 10.04 13.86 -8.18
C ALA A 142 10.02 15.38 -7.95
N PRO A 143 10.69 16.18 -8.79
CA PRO A 143 10.63 17.63 -8.70
C PRO A 143 9.19 18.11 -8.93
N ALA A 144 8.73 19.08 -8.13
CA ALA A 144 7.35 19.58 -8.11
C ALA A 144 6.83 20.18 -9.44
N ALA A 145 7.64 20.22 -10.50
CA ALA A 145 7.35 20.82 -11.79
C ALA A 145 7.05 19.82 -12.92
N ILE A 146 6.98 18.52 -12.64
CA ILE A 146 6.50 17.51 -13.62
C ILE A 146 5.35 16.72 -12.98
N GLN A 147 4.25 17.41 -12.65
CA GLN A 147 2.96 16.82 -12.32
C GLN A 147 1.84 17.71 -12.87
#